data_AF-A0A2W5AFC4-F1
#
_entry.id   AF-A0A2W5AFC4-F1
#
_cell.length_a   1.000
_cell.length_b   1.000
_cell.length_c   1.000
_cell.angle_alpha   90.00
_cell.angle_beta   90.00
_cell.angle_gamma   90.00
#
_symmetry.space_group_name_H-M   'P 1'
#
loop_
_entity.id
_entity.type
_entity.pdbx_description
1 polymer ?
#
loop_
_entity_poly.entity_id
_entity_poly.type
_entity_poly.pdbx_seq_one_letter_code
_entity_poly.pdbx_strand_id
1 'polypeptide(L)'
;MSMLIALLLASAASANNFGPVNPEALDATVKELASDAFEGRGPGTPGEERTIAYLIDRLKEAGLQPAGDKGGWTQVVPLVRTKVEGGTLSATAGGKAMPLVQGRDVYVSTIRGVDRILIQNAPMVFVGYGVNAPERQWDDFKGVDLRGKVVVLLVNDPDFSATPDEPVAGKFGGRRMTYYGRWTYKYEEAARRGALAALIVHDEAGAGYGWSTVTAPGGTNYGIPQEREPVLLQGWISGDAAKAMFRASGLDLDALRIAARRSDFRPVELTGETLSTDLTVKHDIVQSHNILAKIAGTTHSDEAVMFGAHWDAYGVGAPDAAGRTI
;
A
#
# COMPACT_ATOMS: atom_id res chain seq x y z
N MET A 1 18.96 -20.72 67.89
CA MET A 1 18.88 -22.13 67.42
C MET A 1 17.42 -22.33 67.00
N SER A 2 17.02 -22.34 65.74
CA SER A 2 17.71 -22.63 64.48
C SER A 2 17.08 -21.81 63.32
N MET A 3 17.94 -21.39 62.40
CA MET A 3 17.61 -20.86 61.07
C MET A 3 17.00 -21.98 60.21
N LEU A 4 15.86 -21.72 59.56
CA LEU A 4 15.42 -22.50 58.41
C LEU A 4 15.55 -21.59 57.18
N ILE A 5 16.60 -21.84 56.40
CA ILE A 5 16.85 -21.20 55.11
C ILE A 5 15.88 -21.83 54.10
N ALA A 6 14.89 -21.07 53.66
CA ALA A 6 14.09 -21.43 52.49
C ALA A 6 14.94 -21.15 51.24
N LEU A 7 15.36 -22.22 50.57
CA LEU A 7 16.10 -22.19 49.32
C LEU A 7 15.17 -21.63 48.23
N LEU A 8 15.33 -20.36 47.87
CA LEU A 8 14.81 -19.81 46.62
C LEU A 8 15.61 -20.45 45.48
N LEU A 9 15.02 -21.45 44.83
CA LEU A 9 15.42 -21.90 43.51
C LEU A 9 15.13 -20.76 42.52
N ALA A 10 16.05 -19.81 42.44
CA ALA A 10 16.13 -18.93 41.30
C ALA A 10 16.48 -19.79 40.08
N SER A 11 15.45 -20.19 39.32
CA SER A 11 15.63 -20.62 37.95
C SER A 11 16.22 -19.42 37.21
N ALA A 12 17.54 -19.37 37.11
CA ALA A 12 18.22 -18.49 36.18
C ALA A 12 17.66 -18.86 34.80
N ALA A 13 16.74 -18.04 34.29
CA ALA A 13 16.38 -18.07 32.89
C ALA A 13 17.70 -17.88 32.16
N SER A 14 18.22 -18.96 31.58
CA SER A 14 19.36 -18.87 30.69
C SER A 14 19.01 -17.79 29.70
N ALA A 15 19.80 -16.71 29.69
CA ALA A 15 19.78 -15.80 28.57
C ALA A 15 20.05 -16.68 27.36
N ASN A 16 19.00 -16.96 26.58
CA ASN A 16 19.16 -17.65 25.32
C ASN A 16 20.13 -16.78 24.54
N ASN A 17 21.35 -17.27 24.44
CA ASN A 17 22.38 -16.67 23.63
C ASN A 17 21.83 -16.85 22.21
N PHE A 18 21.13 -15.84 21.70
CA PHE A 18 20.76 -15.79 20.29
C PHE A 18 22.10 -15.83 19.56
N GLY A 19 22.49 -17.02 19.14
CA GLY A 19 23.78 -17.29 18.54
C GLY A 19 23.99 -16.41 17.30
N PRO A 20 25.17 -16.48 16.66
CA PRO A 20 25.36 -15.76 15.40
C PRO A 20 24.23 -16.13 14.42
N VAL A 21 23.79 -15.14 13.63
CA VAL A 21 22.80 -15.34 12.58
C VAL A 21 23.24 -16.52 11.71
N ASN A 22 22.39 -17.54 11.59
CA ASN A 22 22.65 -18.76 10.82
C ASN A 22 22.03 -18.61 9.41
N PRO A 23 22.82 -18.44 8.34
CA PRO A 23 22.31 -18.27 6.99
C PRO A 23 21.49 -19.47 6.49
N GLU A 24 21.89 -20.69 6.85
CA GLU A 24 21.18 -21.91 6.45
C GLU A 24 19.79 -21.99 7.08
N ALA A 25 19.64 -21.54 8.33
CA ALA A 25 18.34 -21.47 9.01
C ALA A 25 17.43 -20.40 8.39
N LEU A 26 18.01 -19.27 7.96
CA LEU A 26 17.26 -18.24 7.22
C LEU A 26 16.77 -18.78 5.88
N ASP A 27 17.64 -19.42 5.10
CA ASP A 27 17.29 -20.02 3.81
C ASP A 27 16.21 -21.11 3.96
N ALA A 28 16.32 -21.98 4.96
CA ALA A 28 15.29 -22.99 5.26
C ALA A 28 13.93 -22.35 5.60
N THR A 29 13.93 -21.27 6.38
CA THR A 29 12.70 -20.54 6.73
C THR A 29 12.05 -19.90 5.50
N VAL A 30 12.86 -19.28 4.63
CA VAL A 30 12.38 -18.69 3.37
C VAL A 30 11.80 -19.76 2.46
N LYS A 31 12.50 -20.89 2.28
CA LYS A 31 12.02 -22.02 1.45
C LYS A 31 10.71 -22.60 1.95
N GLU A 32 10.58 -22.79 3.27
CA GLU A 32 9.35 -23.31 3.87
C GLU A 32 8.17 -22.37 3.60
N LEU A 33 8.32 -21.09 3.99
CA LEU A 33 7.26 -20.09 3.82
C LEU A 33 6.92 -19.81 2.36
N ALA A 34 7.86 -20.00 1.43
CA ALA A 34 7.65 -19.81 -0.01
C ALA A 34 7.20 -21.09 -0.74
N SER A 35 7.03 -22.21 -0.04
CA SER A 35 6.60 -23.47 -0.66
C SER A 35 5.12 -23.45 -1.04
N ASP A 36 4.73 -24.31 -1.99
CA ASP A 36 3.35 -24.51 -2.43
C ASP A 36 2.39 -24.80 -1.26
N ALA A 37 2.92 -25.44 -0.20
CA ALA A 37 2.15 -25.72 1.01
C ALA A 37 1.62 -24.44 1.67
N PHE A 38 2.19 -23.25 1.45
CA PHE A 38 1.72 -22.00 2.05
C PHE A 38 0.85 -21.15 1.10
N GLU A 39 0.55 -21.63 -0.12
CA GLU A 39 -0.41 -21.03 -1.06
C GLU A 39 -0.27 -19.50 -1.23
N GLY A 40 0.98 -19.01 -1.24
CA GLY A 40 1.28 -17.58 -1.38
C GLY A 40 0.82 -16.69 -0.20
N ARG A 41 0.38 -17.27 0.93
CA ARG A 41 0.11 -16.60 2.21
C ARG A 41 -0.85 -15.40 2.12
N GLY A 42 -1.88 -15.53 1.30
CA GLY A 42 -2.91 -14.51 1.14
C GLY A 42 -3.74 -14.32 2.42
N PRO A 43 -4.10 -13.09 2.82
CA PRO A 43 -4.98 -12.88 3.96
C PRO A 43 -6.35 -13.56 3.80
N GLY A 44 -6.82 -14.22 4.87
CA GLY A 44 -8.07 -14.97 4.89
C GLY A 44 -8.07 -16.22 4.01
N THR A 45 -6.91 -16.85 3.80
CA THR A 45 -6.75 -18.09 3.02
C THR A 45 -6.23 -19.24 3.89
N PRO A 46 -6.34 -20.51 3.45
CA PRO A 46 -5.68 -21.63 4.13
C PRO A 46 -4.16 -21.45 4.27
N GLY A 47 -3.53 -20.74 3.31
CA GLY A 47 -2.11 -20.38 3.39
C GLY A 47 -1.77 -19.47 4.57
N GLU A 48 -2.66 -18.54 4.94
CA GLU A 48 -2.52 -17.74 6.16
C GLU A 48 -2.54 -18.64 7.41
N GLU A 49 -3.50 -19.55 7.53
CA GLU A 49 -3.65 -20.41 8.72
C GLU A 49 -2.36 -21.20 8.99
N ARG A 50 -1.77 -21.77 7.93
CA ARG A 50 -0.50 -22.51 8.01
C ARG A 50 0.67 -21.60 8.33
N THR A 51 0.70 -20.38 7.76
CA THR A 51 1.72 -19.37 8.08
C THR A 51 1.69 -18.99 9.55
N ILE A 52 0.51 -18.72 10.11
CA ILE A 52 0.32 -18.37 11.50
C ILE A 52 0.80 -19.49 12.41
N ALA A 53 0.39 -20.74 12.15
CA ALA A 53 0.81 -21.89 12.92
C ALA A 53 2.34 -22.04 12.92
N TYR A 54 2.95 -21.98 11.73
CA TYR A 54 4.41 -22.08 11.57
C TYR A 54 5.14 -20.99 12.38
N LEU A 55 4.74 -19.73 12.24
CA LEU A 55 5.38 -18.61 12.93
C LEU A 55 5.21 -18.69 14.45
N ILE A 56 4.03 -19.08 14.93
CA ILE A 56 3.78 -19.30 16.36
C ILE A 56 4.71 -20.38 16.91
N ASP A 57 4.89 -21.48 16.18
CA ASP A 57 5.76 -22.57 16.63
C ASP A 57 7.23 -22.15 16.65
N ARG A 58 7.70 -21.40 15.65
CA ARG A 58 9.04 -20.77 15.66
C ARG A 58 9.23 -19.83 16.86
N LEU A 59 8.22 -19.03 17.21
CA LEU A 59 8.28 -18.12 18.36
C LEU A 59 8.31 -18.87 19.69
N LYS A 60 7.57 -19.98 19.81
CA LYS A 60 7.64 -20.88 20.99
C LYS A 60 9.00 -21.55 21.11
N GLU A 61 9.55 -22.08 20.02
CA GLU A 61 10.89 -22.69 19.97
C GLU A 61 11.97 -21.69 20.41
N ALA A 62 11.81 -20.42 20.05
CA ALA A 62 12.69 -19.33 20.49
C ALA A 62 12.44 -18.87 21.94
N GLY A 63 11.44 -19.41 22.63
CA GLY A 63 11.16 -19.14 24.05
C GLY A 63 10.41 -17.83 24.33
N LEU A 64 9.75 -17.25 23.32
CA LEU A 64 8.96 -16.04 23.51
C LEU A 64 7.62 -16.32 24.21
N GLN A 65 7.00 -15.26 24.73
CA GLN A 65 5.66 -15.31 25.32
C GLN A 65 4.63 -14.69 24.36
N PRO A 66 3.36 -15.16 24.37
CA PRO A 66 2.29 -14.52 23.61
C PRO A 66 2.02 -13.08 24.07
N ALA A 67 1.66 -12.21 23.13
CA ALA A 67 1.34 -10.81 23.38
C ALA A 67 0.12 -10.30 22.58
N GLY A 68 -0.67 -11.21 22.01
CA GLY A 68 -1.92 -10.92 21.30
C GLY A 68 -3.15 -10.88 22.20
N ASP A 69 -4.31 -10.95 21.57
CA ASP A 69 -5.61 -10.79 22.22
C ASP A 69 -5.82 -11.84 23.31
N LYS A 70 -6.35 -11.41 24.46
CA LYS A 70 -6.66 -12.28 25.61
C LYS A 70 -5.46 -13.13 26.08
N GLY A 71 -4.23 -12.65 25.87
CA GLY A 71 -3.00 -13.37 26.22
C GLY A 71 -2.63 -14.50 25.25
N GLY A 72 -3.25 -14.54 24.08
CA GLY A 72 -2.93 -15.45 22.97
C GLY A 72 -1.81 -14.93 22.07
N TRP A 73 -1.49 -15.65 21.01
CA TRP A 73 -0.42 -15.30 20.06
C TRP A 73 -0.86 -14.36 18.94
N THR A 74 -2.16 -14.23 18.72
CA THR A 74 -2.71 -13.50 17.59
C THR A 74 -3.55 -12.31 18.04
N GLN A 75 -3.57 -11.28 17.22
CA GLN A 75 -4.55 -10.19 17.29
C GLN A 75 -5.39 -10.23 16.01
N VAL A 76 -6.70 -10.25 16.14
CA VAL A 76 -7.62 -10.33 14.99
C VAL A 76 -7.69 -8.97 14.30
N VAL A 77 -7.55 -8.97 12.97
CA VAL A 77 -7.64 -7.80 12.10
C VAL A 77 -8.75 -8.04 11.07
N PRO A 78 -9.94 -7.42 11.25
CA PRO A 78 -10.99 -7.50 10.25
C PRO A 78 -10.62 -6.66 9.02
N LEU A 79 -10.69 -7.27 7.84
CA LEU A 79 -10.36 -6.64 6.57
C LEU A 79 -11.56 -6.72 5.62
N VAL A 80 -11.82 -5.64 4.89
CA VAL A 80 -12.64 -5.67 3.68
C VAL A 80 -11.75 -6.14 2.53
N ARG A 81 -11.97 -7.36 2.05
CA ARG A 81 -11.30 -7.84 0.84
C ARG A 81 -12.18 -7.53 -0.34
N THR A 82 -11.59 -6.97 -1.39
CA THR A 82 -12.27 -6.63 -2.64
C THR A 82 -11.54 -7.25 -3.81
N LYS A 83 -12.24 -7.52 -4.90
CA LYS A 83 -11.67 -7.97 -6.17
C LYS A 83 -12.45 -7.37 -7.34
N VAL A 84 -11.77 -6.57 -8.15
CA VAL A 84 -12.31 -6.14 -9.45
C VAL A 84 -12.27 -7.33 -10.40
N GLU A 85 -13.43 -7.82 -10.85
CA GLU A 85 -13.52 -9.02 -11.70
C GLU A 85 -13.48 -8.72 -13.20
N GLY A 86 -13.82 -7.48 -13.58
CA GLY A 86 -13.85 -7.05 -14.97
C GLY A 86 -14.90 -5.99 -15.22
N GLY A 87 -15.00 -5.57 -16.48
CA GLY A 87 -15.91 -4.52 -16.92
C GLY A 87 -15.28 -3.60 -17.95
N THR A 88 -15.83 -2.40 -18.10
CA THR A 88 -15.30 -1.39 -19.03
C THR A 88 -14.61 -0.26 -18.29
N LEU A 89 -13.51 0.22 -18.87
CA LEU A 89 -12.72 1.33 -18.37
C LEU A 89 -12.20 2.13 -19.56
N SER A 90 -12.51 3.42 -19.58
CA SER A 90 -12.09 4.30 -20.66
C SER A 90 -11.88 5.72 -20.15
N ALA A 91 -10.86 6.37 -20.67
CA ALA A 91 -10.78 7.83 -20.64
C ALA A 91 -11.46 8.40 -21.90
N THR A 92 -11.96 9.62 -21.84
CA THR A 92 -12.17 10.45 -23.03
C THR A 92 -10.95 11.31 -23.18
N ALA A 93 -10.33 11.30 -24.36
CA ALA A 93 -9.13 12.05 -24.65
C ALA A 93 -9.16 12.75 -26.02
N GLY A 94 -8.98 14.07 -26.03
CA GLY A 94 -9.12 14.88 -27.25
C GLY A 94 -10.48 14.70 -27.93
N GLY A 95 -11.54 14.54 -27.14
CA GLY A 95 -12.92 14.29 -27.61
C GLY A 95 -13.19 12.88 -28.13
N LYS A 96 -12.26 11.93 -27.96
CA LYS A 96 -12.40 10.53 -28.39
C LYS A 96 -12.31 9.56 -27.23
N ALA A 97 -13.04 8.47 -27.26
CA ALA A 97 -12.86 7.41 -26.28
C ALA A 97 -11.47 6.75 -26.44
N MET A 98 -10.75 6.65 -25.33
CA MET A 98 -9.50 5.92 -25.17
C MET A 98 -9.76 4.74 -24.21
N PRO A 99 -9.99 3.53 -24.74
CA PRO A 99 -10.11 2.34 -23.90
C PRO A 99 -8.82 2.11 -23.10
N LEU A 100 -8.96 1.78 -21.82
CA LEU A 100 -7.84 1.47 -20.94
C LEU A 100 -7.93 0.01 -20.51
N VAL A 101 -6.88 -0.75 -20.77
CA VAL A 101 -6.81 -2.18 -20.42
C VAL A 101 -6.23 -2.33 -19.02
N GLN A 102 -7.02 -2.92 -18.11
CA GLN A 102 -6.60 -3.28 -16.75
C GLN A 102 -5.35 -4.16 -16.80
N GLY A 103 -4.33 -3.81 -16.02
CA GLY A 103 -3.03 -4.48 -15.99
C GLY A 103 -2.03 -4.01 -17.05
N ARG A 104 -2.47 -3.35 -18.14
CA ARG A 104 -1.56 -2.84 -19.19
C ARG A 104 -1.46 -1.32 -19.16
N ASP A 105 -2.58 -0.64 -19.30
CA ASP A 105 -2.65 0.81 -19.41
C ASP A 105 -2.94 1.47 -18.05
N VAL A 106 -3.64 0.72 -17.19
CA VAL A 106 -4.12 1.19 -15.89
C VAL A 106 -4.25 -0.01 -14.95
N TYR A 107 -4.12 0.23 -13.65
CA TYR A 107 -4.42 -0.72 -12.60
C TYR A 107 -5.37 -0.07 -11.61
N VAL A 108 -6.64 -0.46 -11.61
CA VAL A 108 -7.65 0.07 -10.68
C VAL A 108 -8.11 -0.98 -9.69
N SER A 109 -8.48 -0.52 -8.50
CA SER A 109 -9.07 -1.31 -7.42
C SER A 109 -9.97 -0.41 -6.57
N THR A 110 -10.59 -0.97 -5.55
CA THR A 110 -11.29 -0.23 -4.50
C THR A 110 -11.04 -0.90 -3.17
N ILE A 111 -11.10 -0.17 -2.06
CA ILE A 111 -11.12 -0.74 -0.71
C ILE A 111 -12.50 -0.59 -0.06
N ARG A 112 -13.52 -0.19 -0.85
CA ARG A 112 -14.91 -0.12 -0.43
C ARG A 112 -15.61 -1.46 -0.72
N GLY A 113 -16.41 -1.93 0.23
CA GLY A 113 -17.32 -3.06 0.02
C GLY A 113 -18.52 -2.63 -0.83
N VAL A 114 -18.31 -2.47 -2.13
CA VAL A 114 -19.35 -2.15 -3.13
C VAL A 114 -19.36 -3.24 -4.20
N ASP A 115 -20.53 -3.52 -4.78
CA ASP A 115 -20.65 -4.53 -5.85
C ASP A 115 -20.22 -4.01 -7.22
N ARG A 116 -20.16 -2.69 -7.40
CA ARG A 116 -19.93 -2.05 -8.69
C ARG A 116 -19.27 -0.68 -8.56
N ILE A 117 -18.31 -0.40 -9.45
CA ILE A 117 -17.71 0.92 -9.64
C ILE A 117 -18.27 1.50 -10.94
N LEU A 118 -19.33 2.30 -10.82
CA LEU A 118 -19.93 3.02 -11.94
C LEU A 118 -19.53 4.50 -11.87
N ILE A 119 -18.72 4.94 -12.83
CA ILE A 119 -18.31 6.33 -13.00
C ILE A 119 -18.68 6.73 -14.43
N GLN A 120 -19.38 7.85 -14.60
CA GLN A 120 -19.83 8.31 -15.91
C GLN A 120 -19.26 9.70 -16.18
N ASN A 121 -18.33 9.78 -17.12
CA ASN A 121 -17.75 11.02 -17.64
C ASN A 121 -17.24 11.94 -16.52
N ALA A 122 -16.58 11.38 -15.49
CA ALA A 122 -16.08 12.18 -14.38
C ALA A 122 -14.89 13.04 -14.83
N PRO A 123 -14.93 14.37 -14.64
CA PRO A 123 -13.83 15.26 -15.02
C PRO A 123 -12.53 14.88 -14.31
N MET A 124 -11.41 15.10 -14.98
CA MET A 124 -10.09 14.78 -14.44
C MET A 124 -9.29 16.04 -14.10
N VAL A 125 -8.58 16.03 -12.97
CA VAL A 125 -7.76 17.16 -12.52
C VAL A 125 -6.37 16.66 -12.14
N PHE A 126 -5.34 17.21 -12.76
CA PHE A 126 -3.95 16.97 -12.37
C PHE A 126 -3.56 17.90 -11.23
N VAL A 127 -3.14 17.33 -10.10
CA VAL A 127 -2.79 18.09 -8.88
C VAL A 127 -1.30 17.97 -8.53
N GLY A 128 -0.44 17.77 -9.53
CA GLY A 128 1.00 17.62 -9.27
C GLY A 128 1.29 16.40 -8.40
N TYR A 129 2.00 16.59 -7.30
CA TYR A 129 2.30 15.53 -6.35
C TYR A 129 1.18 15.31 -5.31
N GLY A 130 0.12 16.12 -5.28
CA GLY A 130 -1.00 15.96 -4.33
C GLY A 130 -0.60 16.05 -2.86
N VAL A 131 0.38 16.90 -2.55
CA VAL A 131 0.87 17.11 -1.18
C VAL A 131 0.15 18.27 -0.52
N ASN A 132 -0.38 18.03 0.67
CA ASN A 132 -0.79 19.05 1.62
C ASN A 132 0.04 18.92 2.89
N ALA A 133 1.04 19.79 3.02
CA ALA A 133 1.99 19.84 4.12
C ALA A 133 2.09 21.28 4.65
N PRO A 134 1.11 21.74 5.46
CA PRO A 134 1.10 23.10 5.98
C PRO A 134 2.36 23.47 6.77
N GLU A 135 2.96 22.51 7.48
CA GLU A 135 4.21 22.67 8.22
C GLU A 135 5.43 22.94 7.32
N ARG A 136 5.29 22.69 6.02
CA ARG A 136 6.29 22.97 4.96
C ARG A 136 5.85 24.09 4.03
N GLN A 137 4.75 24.78 4.35
CA GLN A 137 4.14 25.82 3.52
C GLN A 137 3.82 25.31 2.11
N TRP A 138 3.35 24.07 2.01
CA TRP A 138 3.09 23.39 0.74
C TRP A 138 1.64 22.89 0.66
N ASP A 139 0.99 23.14 -0.47
CA ASP A 139 -0.37 22.69 -0.77
C ASP A 139 -0.52 22.58 -2.28
N ASP A 140 -0.55 21.38 -2.84
CA ASP A 140 -0.74 21.19 -4.27
C ASP A 140 -2.19 21.40 -4.72
N PHE A 141 -3.15 21.36 -3.79
CA PHE A 141 -4.57 21.43 -4.12
C PHE A 141 -5.05 22.85 -4.28
N LYS A 142 -4.50 23.81 -3.52
CA LYS A 142 -4.79 25.25 -3.67
C LYS A 142 -6.29 25.59 -3.67
N GLY A 143 -7.08 24.80 -2.94
CA GLY A 143 -8.53 24.98 -2.83
C GLY A 143 -9.35 24.53 -4.05
N VAL A 144 -8.78 23.81 -5.02
CA VAL A 144 -9.54 23.25 -6.15
C VAL A 144 -10.68 22.35 -5.67
N ASP A 145 -11.87 22.47 -6.28
CA ASP A 145 -13.00 21.59 -5.98
C ASP A 145 -12.82 20.24 -6.68
N LEU A 146 -12.66 19.18 -5.89
CA LEU A 146 -12.47 17.81 -6.37
C LEU A 146 -13.74 16.95 -6.28
N ARG A 147 -14.86 17.49 -5.80
CA ARG A 147 -16.11 16.73 -5.66
C ARG A 147 -16.57 16.20 -7.00
N GLY A 148 -16.78 14.89 -7.07
CA GLY A 148 -17.20 14.20 -8.30
C GLY A 148 -16.11 14.08 -9.37
N LYS A 149 -14.86 14.50 -9.10
CA LYS A 149 -13.75 14.48 -10.05
C LYS A 149 -12.79 13.32 -9.79
N VAL A 150 -12.07 12.92 -10.83
CA VAL A 150 -10.93 12.01 -10.74
C VAL A 150 -9.66 12.84 -10.58
N VAL A 151 -8.91 12.58 -9.52
CA VAL A 151 -7.64 13.25 -9.25
C VAL A 151 -6.50 12.45 -9.89
N VAL A 152 -5.67 13.11 -10.68
CA VAL A 152 -4.45 12.54 -11.28
C VAL A 152 -3.22 13.09 -10.57
N LEU A 153 -2.36 12.20 -10.08
CA LEU A 153 -1.28 12.52 -9.14
C LEU A 153 0.05 11.94 -9.61
N LEU A 154 1.16 12.58 -9.27
CA LEU A 154 2.48 11.99 -9.38
C LEU A 154 2.81 11.16 -8.12
N VAL A 155 3.53 10.05 -8.33
CA VAL A 155 4.13 9.29 -7.23
C VAL A 155 5.31 10.06 -6.61
N ASN A 156 5.61 9.77 -5.34
CA ASN A 156 6.72 10.33 -4.57
C ASN A 156 6.52 11.80 -4.15
N ASP A 157 7.56 12.39 -3.54
CA ASP A 157 7.60 13.75 -3.03
C ASP A 157 8.01 14.76 -4.13
N PRO A 158 7.60 16.05 -4.00
CA PRO A 158 7.94 17.09 -4.97
C PRO A 158 9.43 17.27 -5.24
N ASP A 159 10.31 16.99 -4.27
CA ASP A 159 11.75 17.18 -4.41
C ASP A 159 12.53 15.92 -4.80
N PHE A 160 11.85 14.79 -5.03
CA PHE A 160 12.51 13.51 -5.31
C PHE A 160 13.46 13.57 -6.52
N SER A 161 13.03 14.27 -7.56
CA SER A 161 13.79 14.44 -8.81
C SER A 161 14.32 15.87 -8.99
N ALA A 162 14.26 16.69 -7.95
CA ALA A 162 14.71 18.07 -8.00
C ALA A 162 16.24 18.15 -8.06
N THR A 163 16.77 19.09 -8.85
CA THR A 163 18.21 19.42 -8.80
C THR A 163 18.53 20.28 -7.57
N PRO A 164 19.77 20.31 -7.08
CA PRO A 164 20.14 21.04 -5.86
C PRO A 164 19.85 22.55 -5.89
N ASP A 165 19.73 23.14 -7.07
CA ASP A 165 19.42 24.55 -7.30
C ASP A 165 17.90 24.85 -7.34
N GLU A 166 17.05 23.84 -7.40
CA GLU A 166 15.59 24.04 -7.35
C GLU A 166 15.12 24.43 -5.93
N PRO A 167 14.23 25.42 -5.76
CA PRO A 167 13.75 25.87 -4.44
C PRO A 167 13.06 24.79 -3.58
N VAL A 168 12.63 23.69 -4.17
CA VAL A 168 12.01 22.58 -3.46
C VAL A 168 13.03 21.61 -2.87
N ALA A 169 14.28 21.65 -3.32
CA ALA A 169 15.34 20.74 -2.91
C ALA A 169 15.50 20.72 -1.37
N GLY A 170 15.38 19.53 -0.77
CA GLY A 170 15.52 19.31 0.66
C GLY A 170 14.26 19.59 1.47
N LYS A 171 13.21 20.20 0.89
CA LYS A 171 11.93 20.41 1.60
C LYS A 171 11.22 19.11 1.94
N PHE A 172 11.44 18.06 1.15
CA PHE A 172 10.87 16.72 1.36
C PHE A 172 11.93 15.64 1.52
N GLY A 173 13.15 16.00 1.93
CA GLY A 173 14.18 15.00 2.21
C GLY A 173 14.82 14.39 0.96
N GLY A 174 14.59 14.97 -0.22
CA GLY A 174 15.21 14.60 -1.49
C GLY A 174 14.88 13.17 -1.89
N ARG A 175 15.90 12.33 -2.02
CA ARG A 175 15.73 10.93 -2.46
C ARG A 175 15.04 10.03 -1.43
N ARG A 176 14.89 10.48 -0.16
CA ARG A 176 14.23 9.72 0.89
C ARG A 176 12.73 10.04 0.89
N MET A 177 11.92 9.08 0.46
CA MET A 177 10.46 9.21 0.48
C MET A 177 9.94 9.54 1.89
N THR A 178 9.11 10.57 1.98
CA THR A 178 8.39 10.96 3.20
C THR A 178 7.01 10.31 3.28
N TYR A 179 6.24 10.64 4.31
CA TYR A 179 4.82 10.27 4.37
C TYR A 179 4.05 10.79 3.14
N TYR A 180 4.37 12.00 2.67
CA TYR A 180 3.68 12.64 1.55
C TYR A 180 3.93 11.94 0.22
N GLY A 181 5.11 11.33 0.03
CA GLY A 181 5.41 10.58 -1.19
C GLY A 181 4.71 9.23 -1.32
N ARG A 182 4.14 8.70 -0.23
CA ARG A 182 3.48 7.38 -0.22
C ARG A 182 2.16 7.41 -0.99
N TRP A 183 1.94 6.37 -1.80
CA TRP A 183 0.71 6.21 -2.56
C TRP A 183 -0.54 6.15 -1.68
N THR A 184 -0.46 5.55 -0.48
CA THR A 184 -1.57 5.50 0.49
C THR A 184 -2.02 6.90 0.89
N TYR A 185 -1.06 7.78 1.22
CA TYR A 185 -1.33 9.17 1.52
C TYR A 185 -2.04 9.87 0.35
N LYS A 186 -1.66 9.62 -0.90
CA LYS A 186 -2.31 10.24 -2.07
C LYS A 186 -3.79 9.88 -2.15
N TYR A 187 -4.13 8.61 -1.94
CA TYR A 187 -5.53 8.15 -1.95
C TYR A 187 -6.33 8.70 -0.76
N GLU A 188 -5.74 8.66 0.43
CA GLU A 188 -6.36 9.21 1.64
C GLU A 188 -6.61 10.71 1.51
N GLU A 189 -5.62 11.48 1.04
CA GLU A 189 -5.77 12.93 0.85
C GLU A 189 -6.79 13.23 -0.25
N ALA A 190 -6.81 12.48 -1.35
CA ALA A 190 -7.85 12.61 -2.37
C ALA A 190 -9.27 12.38 -1.76
N ALA A 191 -9.43 11.35 -0.93
CA ALA A 191 -10.67 11.10 -0.21
C ALA A 191 -11.02 12.26 0.76
N ARG A 192 -10.05 12.78 1.52
CA ARG A 192 -10.23 13.94 2.41
C ARG A 192 -10.70 15.19 1.65
N ARG A 193 -10.33 15.33 0.38
CA ARG A 193 -10.74 16.43 -0.51
C ARG A 193 -12.05 16.17 -1.24
N GLY A 194 -12.70 15.02 -1.02
CA GLY A 194 -13.97 14.65 -1.64
C GLY A 194 -13.87 14.17 -3.08
N ALA A 195 -12.68 13.75 -3.53
CA ALA A 195 -12.50 13.17 -4.86
C ALA A 195 -13.37 11.92 -5.05
N LEU A 196 -13.88 11.73 -6.27
CA LEU A 196 -14.59 10.50 -6.63
C LEU A 196 -13.62 9.33 -6.82
N ALA A 197 -12.48 9.59 -7.45
CA ALA A 197 -11.46 8.61 -7.76
C ALA A 197 -10.05 9.23 -7.73
N ALA A 198 -9.03 8.40 -7.60
CA ALA A 198 -7.64 8.82 -7.64
C ALA A 198 -6.79 7.88 -8.51
N LEU A 199 -6.02 8.44 -9.43
CA LEU A 199 -5.07 7.74 -10.29
C LEU A 199 -3.67 8.31 -10.11
N ILE A 200 -2.72 7.46 -9.73
CA ILE A 200 -1.30 7.83 -9.64
C ILE A 200 -0.62 7.50 -10.97
N VAL A 201 0.06 8.47 -11.55
CA VAL A 201 0.93 8.27 -12.72
C VAL A 201 2.13 7.45 -12.29
N HIS A 202 2.28 6.25 -12.86
CA HIS A 202 3.44 5.42 -12.61
C HIS A 202 4.70 6.02 -13.24
N ASP A 203 5.75 6.01 -12.44
CA ASP A 203 7.12 6.37 -12.79
C ASP A 203 8.03 5.43 -12.01
N GLU A 204 8.90 4.69 -12.69
CA GLU A 204 9.67 3.62 -12.05
C GLU A 204 10.64 4.15 -11.00
N ALA A 205 11.31 5.27 -11.29
CA ALA A 205 12.24 5.89 -10.35
C ALA A 205 11.51 6.40 -9.10
N GLY A 206 10.38 7.07 -9.28
CA GLY A 206 9.55 7.60 -8.20
C GLY A 206 8.84 6.53 -7.38
N ALA A 207 8.38 5.44 -8.01
CA ALA A 207 7.75 4.32 -7.32
C ALA A 207 8.78 3.42 -6.62
N GLY A 208 9.98 3.30 -7.17
CA GLY A 208 11.02 2.36 -6.72
C GLY A 208 10.81 0.92 -7.19
N TYR A 209 9.82 0.69 -8.07
CA TYR A 209 9.51 -0.61 -8.65
C TYR A 209 8.80 -0.48 -10.01
N GLY A 210 8.96 -1.50 -10.84
CA GLY A 210 8.33 -1.57 -12.16
C GLY A 210 6.83 -1.84 -12.11
N TRP A 211 6.18 -1.69 -13.28
CA TRP A 211 4.73 -1.86 -13.45
C TRP A 211 4.20 -3.25 -13.05
N SER A 212 5.03 -4.29 -13.12
CA SER A 212 4.69 -5.64 -12.65
C SER A 212 4.32 -5.67 -11.17
N THR A 213 4.95 -4.83 -10.34
CA THR A 213 4.63 -4.74 -8.90
C THR A 213 3.28 -4.07 -8.68
N VAL A 214 2.95 -3.05 -9.48
CA VAL A 214 1.65 -2.34 -9.42
C VAL A 214 0.49 -3.29 -9.75
N THR A 215 0.70 -4.20 -10.68
CA THR A 215 -0.35 -5.07 -11.24
C THR A 215 -0.41 -6.45 -10.60
N ALA A 216 0.62 -6.82 -9.82
CA ALA A 216 0.72 -8.11 -9.13
C ALA A 216 -0.53 -8.53 -8.33
N PRO A 217 -1.27 -7.64 -7.65
CA PRO A 217 -2.43 -8.08 -6.87
C PRO A 217 -3.64 -8.51 -7.74
N GLY A 218 -3.59 -8.31 -9.06
CA GLY A 218 -4.60 -8.85 -9.98
C GLY A 218 -6.02 -8.32 -9.76
N GLY A 219 -6.15 -7.10 -9.24
CA GLY A 219 -7.43 -6.47 -8.92
C GLY A 219 -7.94 -6.76 -7.50
N THR A 220 -7.23 -7.60 -6.74
CA THR A 220 -7.51 -7.83 -5.31
C THR A 220 -6.95 -6.69 -4.46
N ASN A 221 -7.69 -6.27 -3.44
CA ASN A 221 -7.21 -5.30 -2.46
C ASN A 221 -7.81 -5.57 -1.07
N TYR A 222 -7.16 -5.00 -0.04
CA TYR A 222 -7.58 -5.12 1.35
C TYR A 222 -7.69 -3.73 1.97
N GLY A 223 -8.87 -3.44 2.51
CA GLY A 223 -9.15 -2.24 3.28
C GLY A 223 -9.33 -2.57 4.75
N ILE A 224 -8.82 -1.72 5.63
CA ILE A 224 -9.28 -1.70 7.02
C ILE A 224 -10.56 -0.86 7.07
N PRO A 225 -11.59 -1.26 7.83
CA PRO A 225 -12.75 -0.41 8.10
C PRO A 225 -12.31 0.97 8.61
N GLN A 226 -12.78 2.03 7.95
CA GLN A 226 -12.39 3.41 8.25
C GLN A 226 -13.63 4.26 8.53
N GLU A 227 -13.49 5.26 9.40
CA GLU A 227 -14.56 6.23 9.68
C GLU A 227 -14.88 7.10 8.45
N ARG A 228 -13.85 7.44 7.67
CA ARG A 228 -14.00 8.20 6.43
C ARG A 228 -14.07 7.24 5.26
N GLU A 229 -15.04 7.49 4.38
CA GLU A 229 -15.21 6.69 3.19
C GLU A 229 -14.04 6.93 2.21
N PRO A 230 -13.34 5.87 1.76
CA PRO A 230 -12.33 5.97 0.72
C PRO A 230 -12.92 6.49 -0.61
N VAL A 231 -12.04 6.90 -1.54
CA VAL A 231 -12.47 7.16 -2.93
C VAL A 231 -13.15 5.91 -3.53
N LEU A 232 -14.11 6.10 -4.45
CA LEU A 232 -14.82 4.99 -5.07
C LEU A 232 -13.88 4.06 -5.86
N LEU A 233 -12.92 4.65 -6.56
CA LEU A 233 -11.89 3.97 -7.33
C LEU A 233 -10.52 4.56 -7.01
N GLN A 234 -9.54 3.70 -6.80
CA GLN A 234 -8.14 4.07 -6.63
C GLN A 234 -7.25 3.22 -7.52
N GLY A 235 -6.13 3.77 -7.97
CA GLY A 235 -5.26 3.02 -8.85
C GLY A 235 -4.10 3.80 -9.41
N TRP A 236 -3.46 3.17 -10.38
CA TRP A 236 -2.33 3.70 -11.13
C TRP A 236 -2.66 3.74 -12.61
N ILE A 237 -2.14 4.73 -13.31
CA ILE A 237 -2.11 4.78 -14.78
C ILE A 237 -0.67 4.63 -15.24
N SER A 238 -0.43 3.84 -16.29
CA SER A 238 0.92 3.67 -16.82
C SER A 238 1.46 5.02 -17.32
N GLY A 239 2.79 5.20 -17.26
CA GLY A 239 3.42 6.44 -17.73
C GLY A 239 3.05 6.75 -19.19
N ASP A 240 3.00 5.74 -20.06
CA ASP A 240 2.66 5.90 -21.48
C ASP A 240 1.19 6.28 -21.69
N ALA A 241 0.26 5.61 -20.98
CA ALA A 241 -1.17 5.93 -21.06
C ALA A 241 -1.44 7.35 -20.52
N ALA A 242 -0.77 7.74 -19.43
CA ALA A 242 -0.86 9.10 -18.90
C ALA A 242 -0.32 10.13 -19.90
N LYS A 243 0.86 9.92 -20.49
CA LYS A 243 1.42 10.83 -21.51
C LYS A 243 0.50 10.96 -22.73
N ALA A 244 -0.10 9.86 -23.18
CA ALA A 244 -1.05 9.88 -24.29
C ALA A 244 -2.30 10.70 -23.95
N MET A 245 -2.88 10.51 -22.76
CA MET A 245 -4.03 11.26 -22.26
C MET A 245 -3.72 12.77 -22.17
N PHE A 246 -2.63 13.15 -21.51
CA PHE A 246 -2.25 14.56 -21.38
C PHE A 246 -2.00 15.24 -22.73
N ARG A 247 -1.32 14.54 -23.65
CA ARG A 247 -1.07 15.06 -25.01
C ARG A 247 -2.38 15.32 -25.76
N ALA A 248 -3.36 14.44 -25.61
CA ALA A 248 -4.67 14.61 -26.24
C ALA A 248 -5.44 15.83 -25.70
N SER A 249 -5.16 16.24 -24.45
CA SER A 249 -5.65 17.49 -23.84
C SER A 249 -4.83 18.73 -24.21
N GLY A 250 -3.81 18.60 -25.07
CA GLY A 250 -2.88 19.68 -25.40
C GLY A 250 -1.88 20.01 -24.30
N LEU A 251 -1.66 19.10 -23.36
CA LEU A 251 -0.73 19.26 -22.24
C LEU A 251 0.51 18.39 -22.40
N ASP A 252 1.61 18.80 -21.76
CA ASP A 252 2.85 18.03 -21.67
C ASP A 252 3.06 17.59 -20.21
N LEU A 253 2.92 16.28 -19.96
CA LEU A 253 3.08 15.70 -18.63
C LEU A 253 4.50 15.84 -18.08
N ASP A 254 5.53 15.77 -18.93
CA ASP A 254 6.93 15.90 -18.47
C ASP A 254 7.22 17.36 -18.06
N ALA A 255 6.69 18.33 -18.80
CA ALA A 255 6.75 19.75 -18.43
C ALA A 255 5.95 20.04 -17.14
N LEU A 256 4.75 19.47 -17.01
CA LEU A 256 3.91 19.63 -15.81
C LEU A 256 4.54 18.98 -14.57
N ARG A 257 5.28 17.87 -14.73
CA ARG A 257 6.04 17.25 -13.65
C ARG A 257 7.14 18.18 -13.11
N ILE A 258 7.81 18.93 -13.98
CA ILE A 258 8.80 19.94 -13.56
C ILE A 258 8.06 21.12 -12.90
N ALA A 259 6.97 21.60 -13.49
CA ALA A 259 6.20 22.72 -12.93
C ALA A 259 5.66 22.40 -11.53
N ALA A 260 5.22 21.16 -11.28
CA ALA A 260 4.70 20.67 -10.01
C ALA A 260 5.73 20.66 -8.87
N ARG A 261 7.02 20.93 -9.16
CA ARG A 261 8.07 21.12 -8.14
C ARG A 261 8.13 22.54 -7.59
N ARG A 262 7.27 23.44 -8.07
CA ARG A 262 7.20 24.82 -7.58
C ARG A 262 6.04 24.96 -6.59
N SER A 263 6.26 25.68 -5.50
CA SER A 263 5.23 25.90 -4.48
C SER A 263 4.03 26.72 -4.97
N ASP A 264 4.17 27.44 -6.08
CA ASP A 264 3.12 28.23 -6.73
C ASP A 264 2.41 27.48 -7.87
N PHE A 265 2.77 26.21 -8.12
CA PHE A 265 2.01 25.34 -9.01
C PHE A 265 0.53 25.32 -8.63
N ARG A 266 -0.33 25.31 -9.64
CA ARG A 266 -1.79 25.22 -9.49
C ARG A 266 -2.27 23.95 -10.19
N PRO A 267 -3.28 23.26 -9.64
CA PRO A 267 -3.95 22.17 -10.33
C PRO A 267 -4.36 22.54 -11.75
N VAL A 268 -4.23 21.57 -12.65
CA VAL A 268 -4.56 21.72 -14.06
C VAL A 268 -5.74 20.81 -14.37
N GLU A 269 -6.85 21.41 -14.80
CA GLU A 269 -7.98 20.64 -15.31
C GLU A 269 -7.61 20.04 -16.67
N LEU A 270 -7.79 18.72 -16.80
CA LEU A 270 -7.63 18.03 -18.07
C LEU A 270 -8.90 18.28 -18.90
N THR A 271 -8.96 19.46 -19.53
CA THR A 271 -10.19 19.97 -20.17
C THR A 271 -10.67 19.04 -21.28
N GLY A 272 -11.93 18.59 -21.17
CA GLY A 272 -12.52 17.64 -22.11
C GLY A 272 -12.15 16.17 -21.84
N GLU A 273 -11.28 15.92 -20.86
CA GLU A 273 -10.92 14.58 -20.43
C GLU A 273 -11.80 14.11 -19.28
N THR A 274 -12.26 12.87 -19.40
CA THR A 274 -13.13 12.26 -18.39
C THR A 274 -12.79 10.80 -18.18
N LEU A 275 -12.97 10.28 -16.97
CA LEU A 275 -12.95 8.85 -16.73
C LEU A 275 -14.38 8.28 -16.73
N SER A 276 -14.56 7.17 -17.41
CA SER A 276 -15.79 6.37 -17.35
C SER A 276 -15.46 4.92 -17.02
N THR A 277 -16.18 4.34 -16.07
CA THR A 277 -15.98 2.98 -15.59
C THR A 277 -17.32 2.29 -15.39
N ASP A 278 -17.34 1.00 -15.67
CA ASP A 278 -18.42 0.10 -15.28
C ASP A 278 -17.78 -1.23 -14.91
N LEU A 279 -17.38 -1.37 -13.64
CA LEU A 279 -16.61 -2.51 -13.15
C LEU A 279 -17.41 -3.27 -12.10
N THR A 280 -17.41 -4.60 -12.20
CA THR A 280 -17.97 -5.49 -11.18
C THR A 280 -16.93 -5.77 -10.11
N VAL A 281 -17.34 -5.73 -8.85
CA VAL A 281 -16.48 -5.94 -7.68
C VAL A 281 -17.09 -7.02 -6.81
N LYS A 282 -16.30 -8.06 -6.49
CA LYS A 282 -16.60 -8.95 -5.37
C LYS A 282 -16.01 -8.38 -4.10
N HIS A 283 -16.73 -8.51 -2.99
CA HIS A 283 -16.20 -8.13 -1.69
C HIS A 283 -16.71 -9.05 -0.58
N ASP A 284 -15.89 -9.24 0.44
CA ASP A 284 -16.23 -9.93 1.67
C ASP A 284 -15.45 -9.35 2.86
N ILE A 285 -15.88 -9.70 4.08
CA ILE A 285 -15.11 -9.43 5.30
C ILE A 285 -14.31 -10.69 5.62
N VAL A 286 -12.99 -10.55 5.65
CA VAL A 286 -12.09 -11.61 6.10
C VAL A 286 -11.46 -11.24 7.43
N GLN A 287 -11.20 -12.25 8.26
CA GLN A 287 -10.42 -12.08 9.49
C GLN A 287 -8.99 -12.52 9.19
N SER A 288 -8.07 -11.55 9.22
CA SER A 288 -6.64 -11.84 9.20
C SER A 288 -6.04 -11.62 10.59
N HIS A 289 -4.75 -11.89 10.77
CA HIS A 289 -4.13 -11.84 12.10
C HIS A 289 -2.75 -11.18 12.10
N ASN A 290 -2.55 -10.28 13.07
CA ASN A 290 -1.21 -9.98 13.54
C ASN A 290 -0.74 -11.12 14.46
N ILE A 291 0.56 -11.42 14.44
CA ILE A 291 1.19 -12.37 15.38
C ILE A 291 2.07 -11.56 16.32
N LEU A 292 1.77 -11.63 17.61
CA LEU A 292 2.38 -10.80 18.64
C LEU A 292 3.05 -11.70 19.69
N ALA A 293 4.33 -11.44 19.91
CA ALA A 293 5.14 -12.11 20.90
C ALA A 293 6.01 -11.10 21.66
N LYS A 294 6.40 -11.44 22.88
CA LYS A 294 7.21 -10.58 23.73
C LYS A 294 8.28 -11.35 24.50
N ILE A 295 9.33 -10.63 24.83
CA ILE A 295 10.29 -10.95 25.88
C ILE A 295 10.00 -9.96 27.01
N ALA A 296 9.73 -10.45 28.22
CA ALA A 296 9.43 -9.58 29.34
C ALA A 296 10.71 -8.81 29.77
N GLY A 297 10.62 -7.49 29.84
CA GLY A 297 11.69 -6.65 30.39
C GLY A 297 11.87 -6.92 31.88
N THR A 298 13.12 -6.93 32.34
CA THR A 298 13.45 -7.16 33.76
C THR A 298 13.56 -5.86 34.56
N THR A 299 14.09 -4.79 33.95
CA THR A 299 14.31 -3.49 34.61
C THR A 299 13.27 -2.44 34.24
N HIS A 300 12.85 -2.41 32.96
CA HIS A 300 11.88 -1.44 32.41
C HIS A 300 10.71 -2.21 31.79
N SER A 301 9.91 -2.88 32.63
CA SER A 301 8.81 -3.75 32.18
C SER A 301 7.62 -3.00 31.58
N ASP A 302 7.57 -1.68 31.75
CA ASP A 302 6.59 -0.73 31.22
C ASP A 302 7.02 -0.12 29.88
N GLU A 303 8.25 -0.36 29.43
CA GLU A 303 8.77 0.08 28.14
C GLU A 303 8.80 -1.07 27.12
N ALA A 304 8.67 -0.75 25.83
CA ALA A 304 8.70 -1.72 24.75
C ALA A 304 9.59 -1.28 23.59
N VAL A 305 10.38 -2.23 23.07
CA VAL A 305 11.05 -2.11 21.77
C VAL A 305 10.31 -3.01 20.80
N MET A 306 9.76 -2.45 19.73
CA MET A 306 9.03 -3.21 18.72
C MET A 306 9.93 -3.54 17.53
N PHE A 307 9.93 -4.81 17.14
CA PHE A 307 10.54 -5.32 15.91
C PHE A 307 9.50 -6.17 15.18
N GLY A 308 9.34 -5.95 13.87
CA GLY A 308 8.28 -6.61 13.12
C GLY A 308 8.57 -6.69 11.63
N ALA A 309 7.88 -7.61 10.98
CA ALA A 309 7.83 -7.81 9.54
C ALA A 309 6.40 -8.22 9.16
N HIS A 310 5.97 -7.88 7.95
CA HIS A 310 4.74 -8.44 7.41
C HIS A 310 5.00 -9.89 6.98
N TRP A 311 4.01 -10.78 7.15
CA TRP A 311 4.14 -12.20 6.80
C TRP A 311 3.32 -12.55 5.54
N ASP A 312 2.28 -11.77 5.26
CA ASP A 312 1.36 -11.97 4.17
C ASP A 312 2.00 -11.68 2.81
N ALA A 313 1.42 -12.30 1.78
CA ALA A 313 1.74 -12.04 0.38
C ALA A 313 0.44 -12.15 -0.45
N TYR A 314 0.54 -12.15 -1.78
CA TYR A 314 -0.62 -12.00 -2.66
C TYR A 314 -1.57 -13.22 -2.70
N GLY A 315 -1.17 -14.37 -2.14
CA GLY A 315 -1.88 -15.64 -2.30
C GLY A 315 -1.62 -16.29 -3.65
N VAL A 316 -2.54 -17.17 -4.06
CA VAL A 316 -2.47 -17.87 -5.34
C VAL A 316 -2.74 -16.90 -6.50
N GLY A 317 -1.77 -16.76 -7.39
CA GLY A 317 -1.77 -15.87 -8.54
C GLY A 317 -2.31 -16.50 -9.83
N ALA A 318 -2.09 -15.80 -10.94
CA ALA A 318 -2.30 -16.40 -12.27
C ALA A 318 -1.10 -17.30 -12.62
N PRO A 319 -1.33 -18.39 -13.39
CA PRO A 319 -0.23 -19.21 -13.88
C PRO A 319 0.67 -18.42 -14.83
N ASP A 320 1.97 -18.69 -14.76
CA ASP A 320 2.96 -18.22 -15.71
C ASP A 320 2.80 -18.88 -17.09
N ALA A 321 3.65 -18.50 -18.05
CA ALA A 321 3.61 -19.04 -19.40
C ALA A 321 3.82 -20.57 -19.49
N ALA A 322 4.40 -21.19 -18.46
CA ALA A 322 4.59 -22.63 -18.33
C ALA A 322 3.45 -23.31 -17.55
N GLY A 323 2.40 -22.58 -17.18
CA GLY A 323 1.28 -23.09 -16.37
C GLY A 323 1.59 -23.18 -14.88
N ARG A 324 2.77 -22.71 -14.43
CA ARG A 324 3.14 -22.74 -13.02
C ARG A 324 2.50 -21.55 -12.33
N THR A 325 1.72 -21.80 -11.31
CA THR A 325 1.23 -20.73 -10.44
C THR A 325 2.04 -20.67 -9.16
N ILE A 326 1.89 -19.57 -8.44
CA ILE A 326 1.93 -19.58 -6.97
C ILE A 326 0.47 -19.67 -6.54
#